data_AF-Q0BPG5-F1
#
_entry.id   AF-Q0BPG5-F1
#
_cell.length_a   1.000
_cell.length_b   1.000
_cell.length_c   1.000
_cell.angle_alpha   90.00
_cell.angle_beta   90.00
_cell.angle_gamma   90.00
#
_symmetry.space_group_name_H-M   'P 1'
#
loop_
_entity.id
_entity.type
_entity.pdbx_description
1 polymer ?
#
loop_
_entity_poly.entity_id
_entity_poly.type
_entity_poly.pdbx_seq_one_letter_code
_entity_poly.pdbx_strand_id
1 'polypeptide(L)'
;MAISVWQKKKMFQNARDMQSPPSETPSNVISLRGGDTLAVENILNVLIFDPDFYRSRYLDVAEAGIDPVDHYFTVGWREGRQPNAAFDPEAYQTANPDVRDAQINPFAHYLLRGYREGRPLR
;
A
#
# COMPACT_ATOMS: atom_id res chain seq x y z
N MET A 1 52.05 5.27 17.20
CA MET A 1 50.81 5.35 16.40
C MET A 1 49.82 4.37 17.00
N ALA A 2 48.80 4.85 17.72
CA ALA A 2 47.80 3.97 18.33
C ALA A 2 46.49 4.72 18.64
N ILE A 3 45.44 4.33 17.91
CA ILE A 3 44.00 4.22 18.24
C ILE A 3 43.37 5.33 19.11
N SER A 4 42.39 6.00 18.51
CA SER A 4 41.68 7.16 19.06
C SER A 4 40.78 6.84 20.28
N VAL A 5 40.67 7.84 21.16
CA VAL A 5 39.92 7.84 22.43
C VAL A 5 38.38 7.82 22.25
N TRP A 6 37.89 7.75 21.00
CA TRP A 6 36.46 7.76 20.68
C TRP A 6 35.68 6.47 20.99
N GLN A 7 36.34 5.41 21.49
CA GLN A 7 35.70 4.08 21.61
C GLN A 7 35.47 3.56 23.04
N LYS A 8 35.59 4.38 24.10
CA LYS A 8 35.46 3.89 25.49
C LYS A 8 34.50 4.62 26.43
N LYS A 9 33.60 5.51 25.96
CA LYS A 9 32.80 6.32 26.89
C LYS A 9 31.32 6.53 26.60
N LYS A 10 30.64 5.56 25.99
CA LYS A 10 29.16 5.60 25.96
C LYS A 10 28.48 4.23 25.99
N MET A 11 29.05 3.31 26.75
CA MET A 11 28.32 2.17 27.30
C MET A 11 28.18 2.42 28.80
N PHE A 12 26.94 2.41 29.29
CA PHE A 12 26.53 2.48 30.71
C PHE A 12 26.66 3.83 31.42
N GLN A 13 25.64 4.69 31.27
CA GLN A 13 25.02 5.39 32.39
C GLN A 13 23.68 6.00 31.94
N ASN A 14 22.66 5.83 32.80
CA ASN A 14 21.29 6.36 32.73
C ASN A 14 20.23 5.63 31.90
N ALA A 15 19.81 4.49 32.43
CA ALA A 15 18.44 3.97 32.32
C ALA A 15 17.44 4.78 33.17
N ARG A 16 17.36 6.10 32.98
CA ARG A 16 16.41 6.97 33.74
C ARG A 16 15.67 8.03 32.93
N ASP A 17 15.93 8.15 31.63
CA ASP A 17 15.10 8.97 30.76
C ASP A 17 14.13 8.05 29.99
N MET A 18 13.04 7.66 30.66
CA MET A 18 11.81 7.18 29.98
C MET A 18 11.12 8.37 29.30
N GLN A 19 11.82 9.07 28.41
CA GLN A 19 11.16 9.85 27.38
C GLN A 19 10.83 8.83 26.28
N SER A 20 9.55 8.64 26.00
CA SER A 20 9.09 7.88 24.83
C SER A 20 9.93 8.30 23.60
N PRO A 21 10.37 7.35 22.74
CA PRO A 21 11.11 7.72 21.55
C PRO A 21 10.30 8.76 20.76
N PRO A 22 10.95 9.80 20.19
CA PRO A 22 10.25 10.83 19.45
C PRO A 22 9.45 10.16 18.33
N SER A 23 8.12 10.27 18.40
CA SER A 23 7.20 9.83 17.36
C SER A 23 7.27 10.81 16.19
N GLU A 24 8.45 10.97 15.60
CA GLU A 24 8.61 11.71 14.36
C GLU A 24 8.35 10.74 13.22
N THR A 25 7.07 10.62 12.85
CA THR A 25 6.72 10.06 11.55
C THR A 25 7.46 10.87 10.48
N PRO A 26 8.18 10.21 9.55
CA PRO A 26 8.86 10.91 8.46
C PRO A 26 7.87 11.84 7.73
N SER A 27 8.28 13.07 7.38
CA SER A 27 7.38 14.07 6.77
C SER A 27 6.73 13.64 5.45
N ASN A 28 7.20 12.55 4.84
CA ASN A 28 6.65 11.93 3.63
C ASN A 28 5.65 10.79 3.93
N VAL A 29 5.18 10.65 5.16
CA VAL A 29 4.25 9.62 5.60
C VAL A 29 2.91 10.24 5.95
N ILE A 30 1.85 9.74 5.32
CA ILE A 30 0.47 10.11 5.62
C ILE A 30 -0.14 8.99 6.46
N SER A 31 -0.64 9.34 7.64
CA SER A 31 -1.51 8.47 8.41
C SER A 31 -2.90 8.46 7.77
N LEU A 32 -3.32 7.28 7.34
CA LEU A 32 -4.66 7.05 6.84
C LEU A 32 -5.63 6.88 8.00
N ARG A 33 -6.91 7.17 7.73
CA ARG A 33 -7.98 6.76 8.64
C ARG A 33 -7.94 5.23 8.77
N GLY A 34 -7.94 4.74 10.02
CA GLY A 34 -7.81 3.31 10.33
C GLY A 34 -6.47 2.89 10.94
N GLY A 35 -5.51 3.81 11.12
CA GLY A 35 -4.24 3.51 11.79
C GLY A 35 -3.14 2.98 10.86
N ASP A 36 -3.48 2.71 9.60
CA ASP A 36 -2.49 2.45 8.56
C ASP A 36 -1.69 3.71 8.23
N THR A 37 -0.39 3.52 8.03
CA THR A 37 0.56 4.60 7.79
C THR A 37 1.27 4.29 6.48
N LEU A 38 1.05 5.10 5.45
CA LEU A 38 1.65 4.91 4.13
C LEU A 38 2.50 6.11 3.75
N ALA A 39 3.62 5.86 3.08
CA ALA A 39 4.34 6.92 2.39
C ALA A 39 3.45 7.56 1.32
N VAL A 40 3.58 8.87 1.08
CA VAL A 40 2.82 9.61 0.05
C VAL A 40 2.93 8.92 -1.32
N GLU A 41 4.12 8.41 -1.66
CA GLU A 41 4.38 7.65 -2.88
C GLU A 41 3.55 6.36 -2.96
N ASN A 42 3.40 5.64 -1.84
CA ASN A 42 2.59 4.42 -1.79
C ASN A 42 1.11 4.75 -1.98
N ILE A 43 0.63 5.88 -1.46
CA ILE A 43 -0.75 6.32 -1.68
C ILE A 43 -1.00 6.58 -3.16
N LEU A 44 -0.09 7.29 -3.84
CA LEU A 44 -0.23 7.52 -5.28
C LEU A 44 -0.24 6.19 -6.05
N ASN A 45 0.64 5.26 -5.71
CA ASN A 45 0.68 3.94 -6.34
C ASN A 45 -0.60 3.14 -6.11
N VAL A 46 -1.19 3.19 -4.92
CA VAL A 46 -2.48 2.55 -4.61
C VAL A 46 -3.63 3.19 -5.40
N LEU A 47 -3.54 4.47 -5.77
CA LEU A 47 -4.60 5.18 -6.47
C LEU A 47 -4.51 5.12 -8.00
N ILE A 48 -3.39 4.65 -8.55
CA ILE A 48 -3.12 4.67 -9.99
C ILE A 48 -3.19 3.26 -10.55
N PHE A 49 -3.92 3.07 -11.64
CA PHE A 49 -3.82 1.84 -12.43
C PHE A 49 -2.49 1.87 -13.21
N ASP A 50 -1.74 0.77 -13.19
CA ASP A 50 -0.43 0.65 -13.84
C ASP A 50 -0.52 -0.36 -15.01
N PRO A 51 -0.67 0.12 -16.26
CA PRO A 51 -0.78 -0.76 -17.43
C PRO A 51 0.47 -1.60 -17.69
N ASP A 52 1.66 -1.11 -17.32
CA ASP A 52 2.91 -1.79 -17.60
C ASP A 52 3.15 -2.92 -16.57
N PHE A 53 2.86 -2.64 -15.29
CA PHE A 53 2.72 -3.69 -14.28
C PHE A 53 1.70 -4.73 -14.71
N TYR A 54 0.52 -4.30 -15.17
CA TYR A 54 -0.56 -5.21 -15.51
C TYR A 54 -0.17 -6.15 -16.66
N ARG A 55 0.40 -5.61 -17.76
CA ARG A 55 0.87 -6.44 -18.90
C ARG A 55 2.00 -7.38 -18.52
N SER A 56 2.95 -6.90 -17.71
CA SER A 56 4.09 -7.74 -17.29
C SER A 56 3.68 -8.85 -16.33
N ARG A 57 2.62 -8.64 -15.54
CA ARG A 57 2.07 -9.64 -14.61
C ARG A 57 1.11 -10.61 -15.29
N TYR A 58 0.33 -10.14 -16.26
CA TYR A 58 -0.74 -10.87 -16.92
C TYR A 58 -0.44 -11.07 -18.41
N LEU A 59 0.39 -12.07 -18.69
CA LEU A 59 0.88 -12.36 -20.03
C LEU A 59 -0.24 -12.71 -21.01
N ASP A 60 -1.32 -13.34 -20.55
CA ASP A 60 -2.49 -13.64 -21.37
C ASP A 60 -3.14 -12.38 -21.96
N VAL A 61 -3.18 -11.29 -21.19
CA VAL A 61 -3.70 -9.98 -21.64
C VAL A 61 -2.71 -9.33 -22.61
N ALA A 62 -1.42 -9.42 -22.31
CA ALA A 62 -0.36 -8.88 -23.16
C ALA A 62 -0.29 -9.58 -24.52
N GLU A 63 -0.32 -10.92 -24.53
CA GLU A 63 -0.28 -11.77 -25.73
C GLU A 63 -1.55 -11.61 -26.58
N ALA A 64 -2.71 -11.43 -25.94
CA ALA A 64 -3.96 -11.14 -26.64
C ALA A 64 -4.03 -9.72 -27.23
N GLY A 65 -3.10 -8.82 -26.86
CA GLY A 65 -3.11 -7.44 -27.32
C GLY A 65 -4.31 -6.62 -26.83
N ILE A 66 -4.93 -7.04 -25.73
CA ILE A 66 -6.10 -6.38 -25.14
C ILE A 66 -5.62 -5.16 -24.34
N ASP A 67 -6.40 -4.07 -24.35
CA ASP A 67 -6.12 -2.94 -23.49
C ASP A 67 -6.22 -3.35 -21.99
N PRO A 68 -5.16 -3.13 -21.18
CA PRO A 68 -5.15 -3.55 -19.77
C PRO A 68 -6.22 -2.90 -18.91
N VAL A 69 -6.54 -1.62 -19.17
CA VAL A 69 -7.54 -0.89 -18.39
C VAL A 69 -8.91 -1.48 -18.69
N ASP A 70 -9.26 -1.61 -19.97
CA ASP A 70 -10.52 -2.21 -20.39
C ASP A 70 -10.64 -3.65 -19.87
N HIS A 71 -9.60 -4.46 -19.99
CA HIS A 71 -9.60 -5.82 -19.45
C HIS A 71 -9.83 -5.81 -17.95
N TYR A 72 -9.13 -4.97 -17.19
CA TYR A 72 -9.25 -4.93 -15.75
C TYR A 72 -10.68 -4.58 -15.31
N PHE A 73 -11.26 -3.53 -15.86
CA PHE A 73 -12.58 -3.04 -15.45
C PHE A 73 -13.74 -3.92 -15.94
N THR A 74 -13.55 -4.75 -16.97
CA THR A 74 -14.57 -5.66 -17.48
C THR A 74 -14.48 -7.07 -16.87
N VAL A 75 -13.27 -7.62 -16.77
CA VAL A 75 -13.03 -9.03 -16.40
C VAL A 75 -12.06 -9.16 -15.23
N GLY A 76 -10.90 -8.49 -15.31
CA GLY A 76 -9.76 -8.72 -14.42
C GLY A 76 -10.07 -8.54 -12.94
N TRP A 77 -10.92 -7.58 -12.56
CA TRP A 77 -11.29 -7.37 -11.15
C TRP A 77 -12.09 -8.54 -10.56
N ARG A 78 -12.88 -9.26 -11.37
CA ARG A 78 -13.63 -10.46 -10.94
C ARG A 78 -12.72 -11.67 -10.79
N GLU A 79 -11.63 -11.70 -11.54
CA GLU A 79 -10.59 -12.71 -11.44
C GLU A 79 -9.60 -12.42 -10.30
N GLY A 80 -9.82 -11.35 -9.51
CA GLY A 80 -8.93 -10.96 -8.42
C GLY A 80 -7.59 -10.37 -8.89
N ARG A 81 -7.49 -9.90 -10.13
CA ARG A 81 -6.24 -9.35 -10.68
C ARG A 81 -5.86 -8.03 -10.03
N GLN A 82 -4.57 -7.81 -9.83
CA GLN A 82 -4.04 -6.61 -9.20
C GLN A 82 -3.89 -5.50 -10.26
N PRO A 83 -4.48 -4.32 -10.05
CA PRO A 83 -4.37 -3.20 -11.00
C PRO A 83 -3.01 -2.50 -10.95
N ASN A 84 -2.27 -2.65 -9.85
CA ASN A 84 -0.94 -2.13 -9.61
C ASN A 84 -0.26 -2.97 -8.51
N ALA A 85 1.01 -2.72 -8.25
CA ALA A 85 1.80 -3.48 -7.26
C ALA A 85 1.40 -3.24 -5.79
N ALA A 86 0.63 -2.18 -5.51
CA ALA A 86 0.34 -1.74 -4.14
C ALA A 86 -1.09 -2.06 -3.67
N PHE A 87 -2.01 -2.36 -4.59
CA PHE A 87 -3.40 -2.67 -4.29
C PHE A 87 -3.69 -4.15 -4.51
N ASP A 88 -4.06 -4.84 -3.44
CA ASP A 88 -4.51 -6.23 -3.47
C ASP A 88 -6.06 -6.29 -3.37
N PRO A 89 -6.76 -6.65 -4.45
CA PRO A 89 -8.21 -6.78 -4.46
C PRO A 89 -8.76 -7.80 -3.47
N GLU A 90 -8.03 -8.89 -3.21
CA GLU A 90 -8.48 -9.97 -2.33
C GLU A 90 -8.35 -9.54 -0.87
N ALA A 91 -7.23 -8.91 -0.51
CA ALA A 91 -7.05 -8.31 0.81
C ALA A 91 -8.11 -7.24 1.09
N TYR A 92 -8.37 -6.36 0.11
CA TYR A 92 -9.39 -5.32 0.25
C TYR A 92 -10.80 -5.90 0.45
N GLN A 93 -11.17 -6.93 -0.31
CA GLN A 93 -12.47 -7.60 -0.17
C GLN A 93 -12.60 -8.38 1.14
N THR A 94 -11.51 -8.93 1.66
CA THR A 94 -11.47 -9.60 2.96
C THR A 94 -11.72 -8.60 4.09
N ALA A 95 -11.08 -7.43 4.02
CA ALA A 95 -11.25 -6.36 4.99
C ALA A 95 -12.59 -5.62 4.87
N ASN A 96 -13.22 -5.68 3.69
CA ASN A 96 -14.49 -5.00 3.39
C ASN A 96 -15.52 -5.99 2.81
N PRO A 97 -16.13 -6.86 3.66
CA PRO A 97 -17.07 -7.88 3.21
C PRO A 97 -18.29 -7.32 2.48
N ASP A 98 -18.70 -6.08 2.79
CA ASP A 98 -19.79 -5.39 2.10
C ASP A 98 -19.49 -5.16 0.62
N VAL A 99 -18.25 -4.86 0.26
CA VAL A 99 -17.80 -4.70 -1.13
C VAL A 99 -17.79 -6.05 -1.86
N ARG A 100 -17.29 -7.09 -1.17
CA ARG A 100 -17.25 -8.46 -1.68
C ARG A 100 -18.65 -8.99 -1.93
N ASP A 101 -19.54 -8.91 -0.94
CA ASP A 101 -20.87 -9.49 -1.00
C ASP A 101 -21.76 -8.74 -2.01
N ALA A 102 -21.53 -7.44 -2.19
CA ALA A 102 -22.16 -6.65 -3.26
C ALA A 102 -21.56 -6.87 -4.65
N GLN A 103 -20.48 -7.66 -4.77
CA GLN A 103 -19.77 -7.93 -6.03
C GLN A 103 -19.41 -6.64 -6.76
N ILE A 104 -18.86 -5.66 -6.03
CA ILE A 104 -18.42 -4.38 -6.59
C ILE A 104 -16.93 -4.47 -6.91
N ASN A 105 -16.50 -3.86 -8.00
CA ASN A 105 -15.07 -3.74 -8.33
C ASN A 105 -14.33 -3.07 -7.15
N PRO A 106 -13.41 -3.78 -6.48
CA PRO A 106 -12.79 -3.30 -5.23
C PRO A 106 -11.90 -2.08 -5.45
N PHE A 107 -11.16 -2.04 -6.57
CA PHE A 107 -10.31 -0.90 -6.89
C PHE A 107 -11.15 0.33 -7.20
N ALA A 108 -12.18 0.21 -8.04
CA ALA A 108 -13.11 1.30 -8.32
C ALA A 108 -13.80 1.79 -7.04
N HIS A 109 -14.18 0.86 -6.15
CA HIS A 109 -14.77 1.21 -4.86
C HIS A 109 -13.80 2.03 -4.01
N TYR A 110 -12.55 1.60 -3.91
CA TYR A 110 -11.53 2.31 -3.14
C TYR A 110 -11.30 3.72 -3.66
N LEU A 111 -11.13 3.89 -4.98
CA LEU A 111 -10.91 5.17 -5.63
C LEU A 111 -12.07 6.16 -5.41
N LEU A 112 -13.31 5.67 -5.54
CA LEU A 112 -14.50 6.53 -5.50
C LEU A 112 -14.96 6.84 -4.07
N ARG A 113 -14.80 5.88 -3.15
CA ARG A 113 -15.40 5.93 -1.81
C ARG A 113 -14.46 5.47 -0.70
N GLY A 114 -13.82 4.31 -0.88
CA GLY A 114 -13.09 3.64 0.19
C GLY A 114 -12.01 4.50 0.86
N TYR A 115 -11.25 5.27 0.07
CA TYR A 115 -10.24 6.20 0.61
C TYR A 115 -10.86 7.27 1.53
N ARG A 116 -11.98 7.87 1.12
CA ARG A 116 -12.68 8.92 1.91
C ARG A 116 -13.38 8.37 3.13
N GLU A 117 -13.89 7.14 3.03
CA GLU A 117 -14.49 6.40 4.13
C GLU A 117 -13.44 5.92 5.15
N GLY A 118 -12.16 5.88 4.78
CA GLY A 118 -11.10 5.35 5.63
C GLY A 118 -11.15 3.83 5.73
N ARG A 119 -11.55 3.15 4.65
CA ARG A 119 -11.59 1.70 4.58
C ARG A 119 -10.17 1.13 4.64
N PRO A 120 -9.92 0.12 5.49
CA PRO A 120 -8.63 -0.56 5.52
C PRO A 120 -8.36 -1.27 4.19
N LEU A 121 -7.08 -1.36 3.83
CA LEU A 121 -6.64 -2.04 2.60
C LEU A 121 -6.46 -3.56 2.78
N ARG A 122 -6.43 -4.04 4.02
CA ARG A 122 -6.13 -5.43 4.41
C ARG A 122 -6.64 -5.70 5.83
#